data_AF-A0A921F2W2-F1
#
_entry.id   AF-A0A921F2W2-F1
#
_cell.length_a   1.000
_cell.length_b   1.000
_cell.length_c   1.000
_cell.angle_alpha   90.00
_cell.angle_beta   90.00
_cell.angle_gamma   90.00
#
_symmetry.space_group_name_H-M   'P 1'
#
loop_
_entity.id
_entity.type
_entity.pdbx_description
1 polymer ?
#
loop_
_entity_poly.entity_id
_entity_poly.type
_entity_poly.pdbx_seq_one_letter_code
_entity_poly.pdbx_strand_id
1 'polypeptide(L)' 'LLTQGTGFNWPDPDHFRVVTLPDERTLTDALERLGNFLASYRQ' A
#
# COMPACT_ATOMS: atom_id res chain seq x y z
N LEU A 1 -2.71 -6.84 -2.17
CA LEU A 1 -2.04 -6.51 -3.46
C LEU A 1 -1.66 -5.03 -3.41
N LEU A 2 -0.40 -4.74 -3.09
CA LEU A 2 0.18 -3.42 -3.28
C LEU A 2 1.12 -3.46 -4.48
N THR A 3 1.20 -2.36 -5.23
CA THR A 3 2.13 -2.20 -6.34
C THR A 3 2.69 -0.80 -6.31
N GLN A 4 4.01 -0.66 -6.48
CA GLN A 4 4.67 0.64 -6.54
C GLN A 4 4.14 1.47 -7.73
N GLY A 5 4.00 2.78 -7.53
CA GLY A 5 3.49 3.73 -8.51
C GLY A 5 4.31 3.82 -9.80
N THR A 6 5.64 3.69 -9.74
CA THR A 6 6.49 3.71 -10.95
C THR A 6 6.18 2.55 -11.91
N GLY A 7 5.60 1.45 -11.40
CA GLY A 7 5.05 0.36 -12.22
C GLY A 7 3.84 0.77 -13.08
N PHE A 8 3.32 1.98 -12.89
CA PHE A 8 2.22 2.60 -13.65
C PHE A 8 2.63 3.90 -14.34
N ASN A 9 3.93 4.11 -14.61
CA ASN A 9 4.49 5.35 -15.17
C ASN A 9 4.29 6.60 -14.30
N TRP A 10 4.11 6.44 -12.99
CA TRP A 10 4.19 7.57 -12.07
C TRP A 10 5.66 8.05 -11.98
N PRO A 11 5.93 9.37 -12.09
CA PRO A 11 7.30 9.88 -12.24
C PRO A 11 8.17 9.67 -11.00
N ASP A 12 7.59 9.66 -9.81
CA ASP A 12 8.33 9.66 -8.54
C ASP A 12 8.10 8.38 -7.71
N PRO A 13 9.04 7.95 -6.85
CA PRO A 13 8.88 6.74 -6.03
C PRO A 13 8.09 7.01 -4.74
N ASP A 14 7.05 7.85 -4.79
CA ASP A 14 6.28 8.33 -3.64
C ASP A 14 4.82 7.85 -3.61
N HIS A 15 4.41 7.05 -4.61
CA HIS A 15 3.05 6.51 -4.71
C HIS A 15 3.02 4.98 -4.76
N PHE A 16 1.90 4.41 -4.34
CA PHE A 16 1.57 3.00 -4.53
C PHE A 16 0.07 2.84 -4.83
N ARG A 17 -0.30 1.73 -5.47
CA ARG A 17 -1.69 1.35 -5.73
C ARG A 17 -2.14 0.26 -4.78
N VAL A 18 -3.35 0.40 -4.24
CA VAL A 18 -4.06 -0.64 -3.49
C VAL A 18 -5.30 -1.07 -4.25
N VAL A 19 -5.68 -2.35 -4.13
CA VAL A 19 -6.91 -2.90 -4.72
C VAL A 19 -7.93 -3.16 -3.61
N THR A 20 -9.14 -2.62 -3.76
CA THR A 20 -10.23 -2.68 -2.76
C THR A 20 -11.31 -3.72 -3.09
N LEU A 21 -10.98 -4.72 -3.91
CA LEU A 21 -11.85 -5.86 -4.24
C LEU A 21 -11.99 -6.91 -3.12
N PRO A 22 -10.99 -7.15 -2.23
CA PRO A 22 -11.17 -8.05 -1.10
C PRO A 22 -12.27 -7.58 -0.15
N ASP A 23 -12.75 -8.49 0.71
CA ASP A 23 -13.72 -8.18 1.76
C ASP A 23 -13.14 -7.23 2.82
N GLU A 24 -14.04 -6.64 3.61
CA GLU A 24 -13.70 -5.66 4.65
C GLU A 24 -12.63 -6.18 5.62
N ARG A 25 -12.77 -7.41 6.11
CA ARG A 25 -11.85 -7.96 7.11
C ARG A 25 -10.44 -8.09 6.51
N THR A 26 -10.34 -8.64 5.30
CA THR A 26 -9.06 -8.74 4.60
C THR A 26 -8.43 -7.38 4.33
N LEU A 27 -9.25 -6.37 3.97
CA LEU A 27 -8.76 -5.02 3.70
C LEU A 27 -8.28 -4.33 4.97
N THR A 28 -9.02 -4.44 6.07
CA THR A 28 -8.68 -3.89 7.38
C THR A 28 -7.36 -4.47 7.89
N ASP A 29 -7.22 -5.81 7.90
CA ASP A 29 -5.99 -6.48 8.34
C ASP A 29 -4.78 -6.05 7.48
N ALA A 30 -4.96 -5.89 6.16
CA ALA A 30 -3.89 -5.47 5.27
C ALA A 30 -3.46 -4.02 5.51
N LEU A 31 -4.40 -3.11 5.71
CA LEU A 31 -4.13 -1.69 5.96
C LEU A 31 -3.53 -1.46 7.36
N GLU A 32 -3.96 -2.21 8.38
CA GLU A 32 -3.35 -2.16 9.71
C GLU A 32 -1.87 -2.56 9.65
N ARG A 33 -1.55 -3.67 8.98
CA ARG A 33 -0.17 -4.12 8.81
C ARG A 33 0.69 -3.11 8.03
N LEU A 34 0.11 -2.48 7.01
CA LEU A 34 0.79 -1.41 6.26
C LEU A 34 1.04 -0.19 7.16
N GLY A 35 0.05 0.24 7.93
CA GLY A 35 0.19 1.36 8.88
C GLY A 35 1.28 1.10 9.91
N ASN A 36 1.28 -0.09 10.53
CA ASN A 36 2.30 -0.49 11.50
C ASN A 36 3.72 -0.48 10.93
N PHE A 37 3.88 -0.94 9.69
CA PHE A 37 5.16 -0.86 9.00
C PHE A 37 5.59 0.60 8.78
N LEU A 38 4.71 1.44 8.23
CA LEU A 38 5.01 2.83 7.91
C LEU A 38 5.30 3.69 9.15
N ALA A 39 4.73 3.35 10.31
CA ALA A 39 4.93 4.08 11.55
C ALA A 39 6.40 4.17 12.01
N SER A 40 7.19 3.14 11.72
CA SER A 40 8.63 3.10 12.04
C SER A 40 9.53 3.16 10.81
N TYR A 41 8.94 3.10 9.61
CA TYR A 41 9.72 3.04 8.39
C TYR A 41 10.40 4.37 8.11
N ARG A 42 11.71 4.30 7.87
CA ARG A 42 12.51 5.42 7.36
C ARG A 42 13.32 4.90 6.19
N GLN A 43 13.02 5.44 5.02
CA GLN A 43 13.69 5.13 3.77
C GLN A 43 15.07 5.78 3.69
#